data_AF-A0A523DRF6-F1
#
_entry.id   AF-A0A523DRF6-F1
#
_cell.length_a   1.000
_cell.length_b   1.000
_cell.length_c   1.000
_cell.angle_alpha   90.00
_cell.angle_beta   90.00
_cell.angle_gamma   90.00
#
_symmetry.space_group_name_H-M   'P 1'
#
loop_
_entity.id
_entity.type
_entity.pdbx_description
1 polymer ?
#
loop_
_entity_poly.entity_id
_entity_poly.type
_entity_poly.pdbx_seq_one_letter_code
_entity_poly.pdbx_strand_id
1 'polypeptide(L)' 'MGHDQLFKTLLEEFFPDFLGLFYPDVAKQLDFSQVRFLNAELFTDFPDGSVREADVVAEVKTLEGEPELVL' A
#
# COMPACT_ATOMS: atom_id res chain seq x y z
N MET A 1 -22.93 8.20 -0.22
CA MET A 1 -21.78 8.07 -1.15
C MET A 1 -20.74 9.05 -0.67
N GLY A 2 -19.67 8.58 -0.01
CA GLY A 2 -18.74 9.43 0.74
C GLY A 2 -18.00 8.71 1.88
N HIS A 3 -18.47 7.51 2.25
CA HIS A 3 -17.81 6.66 3.25
C HIS A 3 -16.52 6.06 2.70
N ASP A 4 -16.53 5.59 1.44
CA ASP A 4 -15.33 5.02 0.80
C ASP A 4 -14.20 6.04 0.66
N GLN A 5 -14.54 7.30 0.36
CA GLN A 5 -13.51 8.33 0.21
C GLN A 5 -12.85 8.67 1.56
N LEU A 6 -13.64 8.75 2.64
CA LEU A 6 -13.08 8.92 3.98
C LEU A 6 -12.22 7.73 4.38
N PHE A 7 -12.67 6.50 4.08
CA PHE A 7 -11.91 5.29 4.38
C PHE A 7 -10.59 5.23 3.61
N LYS A 8 -10.57 5.63 2.34
CA LYS A 8 -9.35 5.71 1.53
C LYS A 8 -8.38 6.75 2.08
N THR A 9 -8.86 7.95 2.42
CA THR A 9 -8.00 8.98 3.04
C THR A 9 -7.43 8.51 4.39
N LEU A 10 -8.24 7.82 5.21
CA LEU A 10 -7.76 7.23 6.45
C LEU A 10 -6.70 6.16 6.20
N LEU A 11 -6.90 5.26 5.25
CA LEU A 11 -5.89 4.27 4.91
C LEU A 11 -4.61 4.90 4.39
N GLU A 12 -4.69 5.94 3.57
CA GLU A 12 -3.52 6.65 3.05
C GLU A 12 -2.72 7.36 4.16
N GLU A 13 -3.40 8.06 5.09
CA GLU A 13 -2.72 8.76 6.18
C GLU A 13 -2.21 7.83 7.28
N PHE A 14 -2.94 6.76 7.58
CA PHE A 14 -2.63 5.83 8.68
C PHE A 14 -2.02 4.51 8.18
N PHE A 15 -1.56 4.44 6.93
CA PHE A 15 -1.01 3.22 6.36
C PHE A 15 0.11 2.56 7.21
N PRO A 16 1.11 3.32 7.72
CA PRO A 16 2.16 2.75 8.55
C PRO A 16 1.62 2.22 9.89
N ASP A 17 0.72 2.96 10.53
CA ASP A 17 0.10 2.57 11.79
C ASP A 17 -0.78 1.33 11.61
N PHE A 18 -1.52 1.25 10.50
CA PHE A 18 -2.33 0.10 10.13
C PHE A 18 -1.46 -1.15 9.96
N LEU A 19 -0.38 -1.07 9.18
CA LEU A 19 0.55 -2.18 9.04
C LEU A 19 1.22 -2.54 10.37
N GLY A 20 1.58 -1.56 11.20
CA GLY A 20 2.12 -1.82 12.54
C GLY A 20 1.15 -2.57 13.45
N LEU A 21 -0.16 -2.32 13.32
CA LEU A 21 -1.20 -2.96 14.14
C LEU A 21 -1.59 -4.36 13.65
N PHE A 22 -1.73 -4.53 12.33
CA PHE A 22 -2.25 -5.77 11.74
C PHE A 22 -1.14 -6.71 11.21
N TYR A 23 -0.03 -6.15 10.76
CA TYR A 23 1.07 -6.86 10.11
C TYR A 23 2.45 -6.39 10.64
N PRO A 24 2.69 -6.48 11.96
CA PRO A 24 3.87 -5.88 12.58
C PRO A 24 5.20 -6.41 12.03
N ASP A 25 5.24 -7.66 11.57
CA ASP A 25 6.46 -8.25 11.00
C ASP A 25 6.75 -7.76 9.58
N VAL A 26 5.72 -7.41 8.82
CA VAL A 26 5.87 -6.75 7.51
C VAL A 26 6.29 -5.30 7.73
N ALA A 27 5.63 -4.59 8.65
CA ALA A 27 5.94 -3.20 8.95
C ALA A 27 7.40 -2.98 9.37
N LYS A 28 8.02 -3.93 10.08
CA LYS A 28 9.44 -3.86 10.48
C LYS A 28 10.43 -3.93 9.31
N GLN A 29 9.99 -4.42 8.15
CA GLN A 29 10.83 -4.61 6.97
C GLN A 29 10.70 -3.46 5.97
N LEU A 30 9.70 -2.59 6.17
CA LEU A 30 9.36 -1.49 5.27
C LEU A 30 9.90 -0.14 5.78
N ASP A 31 10.34 0.69 4.85
CA ASP A 31 10.74 2.07 5.05
C ASP A 31 9.56 3.01 4.75
N PHE A 32 8.86 3.40 5.80
CA PHE A 32 7.74 4.33 5.71
C PHE A 32 8.15 5.80 5.48
N SER A 33 9.44 6.12 5.38
CA SER A 33 9.88 7.49 5.03
C SER A 33 9.49 7.88 3.60
N GLN A 34 9.29 6.87 2.73
CA GLN A 34 8.83 7.04 1.35
C GLN A 34 7.75 6.01 1.00
N VAL A 35 6.50 6.38 1.28
CA VAL A 35 5.31 5.63 0.82
C VAL A 35 4.74 6.32 -0.41
N ARG A 36 4.52 5.57 -1.48
CA ARG A 36 3.88 6.06 -2.70
C ARG A 36 2.61 5.29 -2.97
N PHE A 37 1.46 5.93 -2.75
CA PHE A 37 0.18 5.35 -3.17
C PHE A 37 0.05 5.46 -4.69
N LEU A 38 -0.21 4.37 -5.39
CA LEU A 38 -0.54 4.44 -6.82
C LEU A 38 -2.04 4.25 -7.02
N ASN A 39 -2.55 4.97 -8.01
CA ASN A 39 -3.95 4.92 -8.40
C ASN A 39 -4.25 3.56 -9.06
N ALA A 40 -5.34 2.91 -8.65
CA ALA A 40 -5.75 1.59 -9.14
C ALA A 40 -5.85 1.50 -10.68
N GLU A 41 -6.10 2.61 -11.39
CA GLU A 41 -6.11 2.63 -12.87
C GLU A 41 -4.73 2.33 -13.51
N LEU A 42 -3.63 2.47 -12.76
CA LEU A 42 -2.25 2.29 -13.23
C LEU A 42 -1.60 0.97 -12.78
N PHE A 43 -2.30 0.16 -11.98
CA PHE A 43 -1.77 -1.10 -11.42
C PHE A 43 -2.06 -2.35 -12.26
N THR A 44 -2.40 -2.17 -13.53
CA THR A 44 -2.60 -3.25 -14.49
C THR A 44 -1.29 -3.86 -15.01
N ASP A 45 -0.12 -3.29 -14.70
CA ASP A 45 1.20 -3.81 -15.09
C ASP A 45 1.78 -4.81 -14.08
N PHE A 46 0.98 -5.80 -13.68
CA PHE A 46 1.52 -6.99 -12.99
C PHE A 46 2.31 -7.85 -14.01
N PRO A 47 3.52 -8.37 -13.67
CA PRO A 47 4.28 -9.24 -14.56
C PRO A 47 3.55 -10.54 -14.99
N ASP A 48 2.47 -10.89 -14.30
CA ASP A 48 1.73 -12.15 -14.46
C ASP A 48 0.32 -11.96 -15.07
N GLY A 49 -0.05 -10.72 -15.46
CA GLY A 49 -1.32 -10.44 -16.13
C GLY A 49 -2.60 -10.74 -15.32
N SER A 50 -2.49 -10.95 -14.00
CA SER A 50 -3.65 -11.13 -13.12
C SER A 50 -4.14 -9.78 -12.60
N VAL A 51 -5.35 -9.39 -13.01
CA VAL A 51 -6.04 -8.22 -12.46
C VAL A 51 -6.39 -8.53 -11.01
N ARG A 52 -5.76 -7.82 -10.07
CA ARG A 52 -6.18 -7.77 -8.67
C ARG A 52 -6.90 -6.44 -8.46
N GLU A 53 -8.20 -6.50 -8.22
CA GLU A 53 -8.95 -5.31 -7.80
C GLU A 53 -8.59 -5.01 -6.33
N ALA A 54 -7.78 -3.97 -6.11
CA ALA A 54 -7.44 -3.45 -4.80
C ALA A 54 -7.90 -1.99 -4.71
N ASP A 55 -8.51 -1.62 -3.58
CA ASP A 55 -9.10 -0.30 -3.37
C ASP A 55 -8.06 0.81 -3.13
N VAL A 56 -6.91 0.43 -2.58
CA VAL A 56 -5.72 1.25 -2.28
C VAL A 56 -4.50 0.36 -2.52
N VAL A 57 -3.47 0.90 -3.16
CA VAL A 57 -2.20 0.18 -3.30
C VAL A 57 -1.05 1.13 -2.97
N ALA A 58 -0.16 0.66 -2.10
CA ALA A 58 1.00 1.41 -1.67
C ALA A 58 2.28 0.70 -2.14
N GLU A 59 3.15 1.45 -2.80
CA GLU A 59 4.54 1.08 -3.03
C GLU A 59 5.38 1.63 -1.89
N VAL A 60 6.08 0.74 -1.19
CA VAL A 60 6.95 1.10 -0.07
C VAL A 60 8.30 0.44 -0.30
N LYS A 61 9.38 1.17 -0.01
CA LYS A 61 10.71 0.58 -0.05
C LYS A 61 10.90 -0.35 1.12
N THR A 62 11.58 -1.48 0.91
CA THR A 62 12.09 -2.26 2.04
C THR A 62 13.35 -1.61 2.59
N LEU A 63 13.67 -1.88 3.86
CA LEU A 63 14.92 -1.47 4.49
C LEU A 63 16.15 -2.11 3.84
N GLU A 64 15.96 -3.21 3.10
CA GLU A 64 17.00 -3.89 2.31
C GLU A 64 17.21 -3.26 0.91
N GLY A 65 16.38 -2.26 0.54
CA GLY A 65 16.55 -1.42 -0.65
C GLY A 65 15.66 -1.79 -1.85
N GLU A 66 15.01 -2.94 -1.82
CA GLU A 66 14.08 -3.38 -2.87
C GLU A 66 12.66 -2.84 -2.59
N PRO A 67 11.93 -2.28 -3.57
CA PRO A 67 10.55 -1.86 -3.36
C PRO A 67 9.62 -3.08 -3.24
N GLU A 68 8.75 -3.08 -2.24
CA GLU A 68 7.71 -4.09 -2.04
C GLU A 68 6.32 -3.45 -2.21
N LEU A 69 5.44 -4.18 -2.91
CA LEU A 69 4.06 -3.76 -3.15
C LEU A 69 3.15 -4.34 -2.07
N VAL A 70 2.40 -3.47 -1.42
CA VAL A 70 1.41 -3.84 -0.42
C VAL A 70 0.01 -3.50 -0.94
N LEU A 71 -0.84 -4.52 -1.00
CA LEU A 71 -2.24 -4.50 -1.47
C LEU A 71 -3.21 -4.59 -0.29
#